data_AF-A0A2E3FJK7-F1
#
_entry.id   AF-A0A2E3FJK7-F1
#
_cell.length_a   1.000
_cell.length_b   1.000
_cell.length_c   1.000
_cell.angle_alpha   90.00
_cell.angle_beta   90.00
_cell.angle_gamma   90.00
#
_symmetry.space_group_name_H-M   'P 1'
#
loop_
_entity.id
_entity.type
_entity.pdbx_description
1 polymer ?
#
loop_
_entity_poly.entity_id
_entity_poly.type
_entity_poly.pdbx_seq_one_letter_code
_entity_poly.pdbx_strand_id
1 'polypeptide(L)'
;MLDKQVKKQTTKKSKKDLDDKFLTPTKFSQEIERLVKTSGGLITYIEAVITYCAENEIEIETVPKLLSKPLKERLRHEAERLNYMKATSKGVLPL
;
A
#
# COMPACT_ATOMS: atom_id res chain seq x y z
N MET A 1 61.11 5.87 10.07
CA MET A 1 60.30 6.72 9.18
C MET A 1 59.36 5.82 8.40
N LEU A 2 58.06 5.96 8.67
CA LEU A 2 56.87 5.78 7.81
C LEU A 2 56.65 4.43 7.07
N ASP A 3 55.46 3.81 7.01
CA ASP A 3 54.21 3.91 7.78
C ASP A 3 53.42 2.61 7.52
N LYS A 4 52.90 2.03 8.60
CA LYS A 4 51.97 0.89 8.59
C LYS A 4 50.56 1.39 8.28
N GLN A 5 49.84 0.61 7.47
CA GLN A 5 48.37 0.50 7.43
C GLN A 5 47.56 1.79 7.22
N VAL A 6 46.99 1.94 6.03
CA VAL A 6 45.69 2.60 5.87
C VAL A 6 44.66 1.55 5.45
N LYS A 7 43.80 1.24 6.43
CA LYS A 7 42.68 0.30 6.40
C LYS A 7 41.69 0.60 5.27
N LYS A 8 41.19 -0.49 4.66
CA LYS A 8 39.89 -0.61 3.98
C LYS A 8 38.83 0.26 4.67
N GLN A 9 38.27 1.23 3.96
CA GLN A 9 36.94 1.77 4.27
C GLN A 9 35.93 1.13 3.32
N THR A 10 35.33 0.04 3.79
CA THR A 10 34.00 -0.41 3.36
C THR A 10 32.97 0.57 3.85
N THR A 11 32.41 1.40 2.96
CA THR A 11 31.18 2.15 3.23
C THR A 11 30.00 1.18 3.25
N LYS A 12 29.63 0.68 4.42
CA LYS A 12 28.31 0.08 4.66
C LYS A 12 27.25 1.18 4.52
N LYS A 13 26.78 1.42 3.29
CA LYS A 13 25.60 2.25 3.02
C LYS A 13 24.38 1.46 3.52
N SER A 14 23.72 1.97 4.54
CA SER A 14 22.63 1.33 5.27
C SER A 14 21.47 0.95 4.35
N LYS A 15 21.00 -0.31 4.43
CA LYS A 15 19.78 -0.77 3.73
C LYS A 15 18.52 0.02 4.13
N LYS A 16 18.50 0.60 5.34
CA LYS A 16 17.36 1.33 5.89
C LYS A 16 16.95 2.54 5.02
N ASP A 17 17.91 3.32 4.54
CA ASP A 17 17.61 4.53 3.74
C ASP A 17 17.13 4.20 2.31
N LEU A 18 17.41 2.99 1.81
CA LEU A 18 16.87 2.53 0.52
C LEU A 18 15.43 2.05 0.68
N ASP A 19 15.14 1.36 1.78
CA ASP A 19 13.81 0.85 2.10
C ASP A 19 12.76 1.98 2.19
N ASP A 20 13.14 3.15 2.69
CA ASP A 20 12.23 4.30 2.81
C ASP A 20 11.82 4.90 1.45
N LYS A 21 12.56 4.60 0.37
CA LYS A 21 12.24 5.08 -0.98
C LYS A 21 11.43 4.11 -1.82
N PHE A 22 11.30 2.84 -1.43
CA PHE A 22 10.62 1.83 -2.26
C PHE A 22 9.25 1.47 -1.69
N LEU A 23 8.22 1.96 -2.36
CA LEU A 23 6.85 1.52 -2.15
C LEU A 23 6.64 0.15 -2.81
N THR A 24 6.53 -0.88 -1.98
CA THR A 24 6.22 -2.25 -2.42
C THR A 24 4.77 -2.60 -2.10
N PRO A 25 4.13 -3.54 -2.82
CA PRO A 25 2.77 -3.98 -2.50
C PRO A 25 2.57 -4.45 -1.05
N THR A 26 3.62 -5.06 -0.48
CA THR A 26 3.62 -5.50 0.92
C THR A 26 3.64 -4.33 1.88
N LYS A 27 4.52 -3.34 1.69
CA LYS A 27 4.57 -2.13 2.52
C LYS A 27 3.28 -1.32 2.40
N PHE A 28 2.78 -1.15 1.18
CA PHE A 28 1.50 -0.50 0.93
C PHE A 28 0.39 -1.16 1.74
N SER A 29 0.24 -2.49 1.62
CA SER A 29 -0.79 -3.22 2.37
C SER A 29 -0.65 -3.07 3.89
N GLN A 30 0.59 -3.05 4.42
CA GLN A 30 0.84 -2.85 5.84
C GLN A 30 0.46 -1.44 6.32
N GLU A 31 0.81 -0.41 5.55
CA GLU A 31 0.47 0.97 5.92
C GLU A 31 -1.03 1.24 5.85
N ILE A 32 -1.75 0.65 4.89
CA ILE A 32 -3.23 0.74 4.87
C ILE A 32 -3.84 0.10 6.11
N GLU A 33 -3.41 -1.12 6.49
CA GLU A 33 -3.90 -1.77 7.72
C GLU A 33 -3.55 -0.96 8.98
N ARG A 34 -2.37 -0.32 8.99
CA ARG A 34 -1.94 0.55 10.08
C ARG A 34 -2.80 1.80 10.18
N LEU A 35 -3.11 2.46 9.07
CA LEU A 35 -3.96 3.66 9.02
C LEU A 35 -5.36 3.37 9.56
N VAL A 36 -5.99 2.28 9.11
CA VAL A 36 -7.33 1.89 9.59
C VAL A 36 -7.31 1.59 11.09
N LYS A 37 -6.30 0.88 11.58
CA LYS A 37 -6.16 0.56 13.02
C LYS A 37 -5.87 1.78 13.88
N THR A 38 -4.98 2.66 13.43
CA THR A 38 -4.60 3.88 14.16
C THR A 38 -5.80 4.82 14.28
N SER A 39 -6.64 4.85 13.25
CA SER A 39 -7.89 5.61 13.24
C SER A 39 -9.01 4.97 14.05
N GLY A 40 -8.79 3.82 14.70
CA GLY A 40 -9.82 3.13 15.49
C GLY A 40 -11.01 2.64 14.66
N GLY A 41 -10.84 2.45 13.35
CA GLY A 41 -11.93 2.10 12.43
C GLY A 41 -12.86 3.26 12.07
N LEU A 42 -12.47 4.51 12.37
CA LEU A 42 -13.21 5.70 11.92
C LEU A 42 -13.15 5.89 10.40
N ILE A 43 -12.04 5.49 9.79
CA ILE A 43 -11.86 5.50 8.33
C ILE A 43 -11.99 4.09 7.77
N THR A 44 -12.53 3.99 6.57
CA THR A 44 -12.67 2.71 5.87
C THR A 44 -11.39 2.34 5.09
N TYR A 45 -11.29 1.13 4.53
CA TYR A 45 -10.10 0.75 3.74
C TYR A 45 -9.98 1.59 2.46
N ILE A 46 -11.11 1.98 1.85
CA ILE A 46 -11.12 2.85 0.67
C ILE A 46 -10.57 4.24 1.04
N GLU A 47 -11.04 4.82 2.15
CA GLU A 47 -10.56 6.13 2.62
C GLU A 47 -9.09 6.09 3.03
N ALA A 48 -8.65 5.02 3.68
CA ALA A 48 -7.25 4.83 4.05
C ALA A 48 -6.34 4.79 2.80
N VAL A 49 -6.78 4.15 1.71
CA VAL A 49 -6.06 4.14 0.44
C VAL A 49 -5.95 5.53 -0.17
N ILE A 50 -7.05 6.29 -0.21
CA ILE A 50 -7.04 7.66 -0.76
C ILE A 50 -6.15 8.58 0.07
N THR A 51 -6.27 8.50 1.41
CA THR A 51 -5.47 9.31 2.34
C THR A 51 -3.98 9.02 2.17
N TYR A 52 -3.60 7.74 2.14
CA TYR A 52 -2.22 7.34 1.91
C TYR A 52 -1.67 7.85 0.58
N CYS A 53 -2.47 7.78 -0.49
CA CYS A 53 -2.04 8.28 -1.80
C CYS A 53 -1.90 9.80 -1.83
N ALA A 54 -2.78 10.52 -1.14
CA ALA A 54 -2.70 11.98 -1.02
C ALA A 54 -1.48 12.44 -0.22
N GLU A 55 -1.19 11.79 0.91
CA GLU A 55 -0.06 12.15 1.79
C GLU A 55 1.31 11.82 1.18
N ASN A 56 1.39 10.78 0.34
CA ASN A 56 2.64 10.31 -0.27
C ASN A 56 2.77 10.73 -1.74
N GLU A 57 1.88 11.60 -2.24
CA GLU A 57 1.85 12.07 -3.63
C GLU A 57 1.87 10.93 -4.67
N ILE A 58 1.13 9.85 -4.40
CA ILE A 58 1.03 8.68 -5.26
C ILE A 58 -0.10 8.88 -6.27
N GLU A 59 0.22 8.70 -7.55
CA GLU A 59 -0.77 8.73 -8.62
C GLU A 59 -1.72 7.52 -8.54
N ILE A 60 -3.03 7.78 -8.50
CA ILE A 60 -4.08 6.76 -8.32
C ILE A 60 -4.02 5.66 -9.39
N GLU A 61 -3.65 6.02 -10.61
CA GLU A 61 -3.51 5.08 -11.74
C GLU A 61 -2.48 3.96 -11.47
N THR A 62 -1.55 4.19 -10.56
CA THR A 62 -0.50 3.21 -10.19
C THR A 62 -0.92 2.28 -9.06
N VAL A 63 -1.93 2.65 -8.27
CA VAL A 63 -2.42 1.92 -7.09
C VAL A 63 -2.85 0.48 -7.41
N PRO A 64 -3.53 0.16 -8.53
CA PRO A 64 -3.93 -1.22 -8.85
C PRO A 64 -2.78 -2.23 -8.90
N LYS A 65 -1.55 -1.76 -9.13
CA LYS A 65 -0.32 -2.57 -9.15
C LYS A 65 0.24 -2.82 -7.74
N LEU A 66 -0.08 -1.94 -6.79
CA LEU A 66 0.37 -1.99 -5.40
C LEU A 66 -0.61 -2.77 -4.50
N LEU A 67 -1.84 -2.95 -4.94
CA LEU A 67 -2.85 -3.70 -4.20
C LEU A 67 -2.59 -5.21 -4.27
N SER A 68 -2.36 -5.82 -3.11
CA SER A 68 -2.32 -7.28 -2.97
C SER A 68 -3.70 -7.91 -3.19
N LYS A 69 -3.77 -9.19 -3.59
CA LYS A 69 -5.03 -9.94 -3.74
C LYS A 69 -5.98 -9.79 -2.54
N PRO A 70 -5.55 -9.99 -1.27
CA PRO A 70 -6.44 -9.85 -0.12
C PRO A 70 -6.97 -8.42 0.06
N LEU A 71 -6.15 -7.41 -0.23
CA LEU A 71 -6.56 -6.02 -0.10
C LEU A 71 -7.58 -5.62 -1.19
N LYS A 72 -7.43 -6.14 -2.41
CA LYS A 72 -8.44 -5.97 -3.47
C LYS A 72 -9.79 -6.54 -3.08
N GLU A 73 -9.80 -7.73 -2.47
CA GLU A 73 -11.05 -8.37 -2.03
C GLU A 73 -11.72 -7.56 -0.92
N ARG A 74 -10.93 -7.06 0.05
CA ARG A 74 -11.45 -6.17 1.10
C ARG A 74 -12.06 -4.89 0.54
N LEU A 75 -11.36 -4.22 -0.39
CA LEU A 75 -11.86 -3.01 -1.04
C LEU A 75 -13.13 -3.28 -1.84
N ARG A 76 -13.22 -4.42 -2.53
CA ARG A 76 -14.42 -4.83 -3.27
C ARG A 76 -15.61 -5.05 -2.35
N HIS A 77 -15.44 -5.82 -1.28
CA HIS A 77 -16.50 -6.03 -0.30
C HIS A 77 -16.97 -4.73 0.36
N GLU A 78 -16.04 -3.83 0.65
CA GLU A 78 -16.38 -2.54 1.21
C GLU A 78 -17.14 -1.66 0.21
N ALA A 79 -16.71 -1.64 -1.05
CA ALA A 79 -17.39 -0.91 -2.13
C ALA A 79 -18.80 -1.46 -2.40
N GLU A 80 -19.00 -2.78 -2.30
CA GLU A 80 -20.33 -3.40 -2.35
C GLU A 80 -21.20 -2.94 -1.18
N ARG A 81 -20.67 -2.97 0.05
CA ARG A 81 -21.39 -2.55 1.27
C ARG A 81 -21.77 -1.06 1.25
N LEU A 82 -20.91 -0.23 0.67
CA LEU A 82 -21.11 1.23 0.55
C LEU A 82 -21.88 1.62 -0.73
N ASN A 83 -22.33 0.67 -1.53
CA ASN A 83 -23.04 0.91 -2.80
C ASN A 83 -22.24 1.76 -3.82
N TYR A 84 -20.91 1.62 -3.84
CA TYR A 84 -20.04 2.26 -4.84
C TYR A 84 -19.94 1.47 -6.15
N MET A 85 -20.40 0.23 -6.15
CA MET A 85 -20.46 -0.60 -7.36
C MET A 85 -21.88 -0.59 -7.93
N LYS A 86 -21.99 -0.51 -9.26
CA LYS A 86 -23.27 -0.73 -9.94
C LYS A 86 -23.75 -2.15 -9.67
N ALA A 87 -25.05 -2.30 -9.42
CA ALA A 87 -25.67 -3.61 -9.38
C ALA A 87 -25.41 -4.32 -10.72
N THR A 88 -24.83 -5.51 -10.67
CA THR A 88 -24.76 -6.37 -11.86
C THR A 88 -26.17 -6.87 -12.15
N SER A 89 -26.57 -6.85 -13.43
CA SER A 89 -27.85 -7.45 -13.80
C SER A 89 -27.82 -8.92 -13.41
N LYS A 90 -28.83 -9.38 -12.68
CA LYS A 90 -29.04 -10.81 -12.51
C LYS A 90 -29.44 -11.31 -13.88
N GLY A 91 -28.53 -11.99 -14.57
CA GLY A 91 -28.86 -12.76 -15.76
C GLY A 91 -29.93 -13.76 -15.35
N VAL A 92 -31.19 -13.42 -15.62
CA VAL A 92 -32.29 -14.35 -15.40
C VAL A 92 -32.09 -15.48 -16.38
N LEU A 93 -31.94 -16.70 -15.86
CA LEU A 93 -31.97 -17.88 -16.69
C LEU A 93 -33.36 -17.89 -17.34
N PRO A 94 -33.49 -17.88 -18.68
CA PRO A 94 -34.78 -18.09 -19.30
C PRO A 94 -35.22 -19.52 -18.94
N LEU A 95 -36.25 -19.62 -18.11
CA LEU A 95 -36.95 -20.86 -17.78
C LEU A 95 -38.09 -21.08 -18.76
#